data_AF-A0A1Y2IQA9-F1
#
_entry.id   AF-A0A1Y2IQA9-F1
#
_cell.length_a   1.000
_cell.length_b   1.000
_cell.length_c   1.000
_cell.angle_alpha   90.00
_cell.angle_beta   90.00
_cell.angle_gamma   90.00
#
_symmetry.space_group_name_H-M   'P 1'
#
loop_
_entity.id
_entity.type
_entity.pdbx_description
1 polymer ?
#
loop_
_entity_poly.entity_id
_entity_poly.type
_entity_poly.pdbx_seq_one_letter_code
_entity_poly.pdbx_strand_id
1 'polypeptide(L)'
;MPPDLFDTGYNSSTQYADGHVSNGKIVLANVTLGSYTVHNQAIMVAPGKSPLPSEINGLIGLSMTTAADIHDALVNSSYATNGEVLLGNIFSHMPDQPNYFTFLMDRGEVGVTDGGVLTISELVTEYAAVTSAPKLAVMGPFGWTVLMDGMDVNGEHVVADTELNSSLAEEVFGLAVPKGKTVATIDSGTSFITGPQAFVDAAYKNVPGAFLTNDTNGAGLGYSVPCDTKLNLTFYFAGQPYPMHPIDAIVVNLTETGVANCVGALTVNPNPNGALTDWLIGDSFMRNIYTLYDYGNQTDPKDGLPYIQMLSILDPNAAWAETDVLMLKRLVAYERFFTSTYASPTTQLSYTGLTSSIAVTSADNKQTFAPFSTATSAGAAPTGFHKISCAVAEDAAVASSSGGRDVDVDGLTRNSYIVIGLLAAVLILLIALAALAIRTSKANKGYRAIPAMTGGAPPRFVDPYES
;
A
#
# COMPACT_ATOMS: atom_id res chain seq x y z
N MET A 1 -24.08 -28.92 0.18
CA MET A 1 -23.07 -28.22 -0.65
C MET A 1 -23.65 -28.03 -2.04
N PRO A 2 -23.27 -26.96 -2.75
CA PRO A 2 -23.52 -26.83 -4.19
C PRO A 2 -23.11 -28.11 -4.93
N PRO A 3 -23.79 -28.47 -6.04
CA PRO A 3 -23.55 -29.73 -6.76
C PRO A 3 -22.16 -29.84 -7.38
N ASP A 4 -21.45 -28.72 -7.56
CA ASP A 4 -20.14 -28.65 -8.19
C ASP A 4 -18.97 -28.75 -7.19
N LEU A 5 -19.26 -28.97 -5.90
CA LEU A 5 -18.24 -29.16 -4.86
C LEU A 5 -18.16 -30.62 -4.43
N PHE A 6 -16.93 -31.14 -4.37
CA PHE A 6 -16.67 -32.50 -3.90
C PHE A 6 -16.16 -32.47 -2.45
N ASP A 7 -16.87 -33.13 -1.53
CA ASP A 7 -16.47 -33.23 -0.11
C ASP A 7 -15.29 -34.17 0.03
N THR A 8 -14.18 -33.69 0.62
CA THR A 8 -13.03 -34.54 0.90
C THR A 8 -13.24 -35.40 2.16
N GLY A 9 -14.16 -35.01 3.04
CA GLY A 9 -14.34 -35.59 4.37
C GLY A 9 -13.39 -35.01 5.45
N TYR A 10 -12.51 -34.09 5.07
CA TYR A 10 -11.57 -33.41 5.97
C TYR A 10 -12.07 -32.01 6.36
N ASN A 11 -11.60 -31.50 7.49
CA ASN A 11 -11.88 -30.15 7.97
C ASN A 11 -10.56 -29.38 8.11
N SER A 12 -10.64 -28.06 8.03
CA SER A 12 -9.54 -27.14 8.32
C SER A 12 -10.00 -26.10 9.33
N SER A 13 -9.03 -25.54 10.05
CA SER A 13 -9.21 -24.40 10.95
C SER A 13 -8.05 -23.45 10.75
N THR A 14 -8.35 -22.19 10.47
CA THR A 14 -7.35 -21.13 10.31
C THR A 14 -7.56 -20.09 11.40
N GLN A 15 -6.49 -19.80 12.14
CA GLN A 15 -6.44 -18.74 13.13
C GLN A 15 -5.71 -17.53 12.55
N TYR A 16 -6.32 -16.35 12.65
CA TYR A 16 -5.78 -15.09 12.15
C TYR A 16 -5.03 -14.33 13.25
N ALA A 17 -4.14 -13.43 12.84
CA ALA A 17 -3.32 -12.63 13.75
C ALA A 17 -4.16 -11.69 14.64
N ASP A 18 -5.33 -11.27 14.16
CA ASP A 18 -6.30 -10.46 14.91
C ASP A 18 -7.14 -11.28 15.91
N GLY A 19 -6.86 -12.58 16.04
CA GLY A 19 -7.52 -13.49 16.98
C GLY A 19 -8.77 -14.16 16.44
N HIS A 20 -9.24 -13.80 15.24
CA HIS A 20 -10.38 -14.50 14.64
C HIS A 20 -10.00 -15.93 14.23
N VAL A 21 -10.98 -16.83 14.20
CA VAL A 21 -10.79 -18.23 13.76
C VAL A 21 -11.89 -18.61 12.79
N SER A 22 -11.50 -19.10 11.62
CA SER A 22 -12.40 -19.68 10.63
C SER A 22 -12.28 -21.20 10.62
N ASN A 23 -13.42 -21.89 10.70
CA ASN A 23 -13.48 -23.35 10.69
C ASN A 23 -14.43 -23.81 9.58
N GLY A 24 -14.01 -24.78 8.79
CA GLY A 24 -14.80 -25.25 7.66
C GLY A 24 -14.43 -26.62 7.17
N LYS A 25 -15.26 -27.13 6.25
CA LYS A 25 -14.98 -28.35 5.49
C LYS A 25 -14.01 -28.05 4.36
N ILE A 26 -13.10 -28.98 4.10
CA ILE A 26 -12.26 -28.94 2.90
C ILE A 26 -13.03 -29.61 1.77
N VAL A 27 -13.22 -28.88 0.68
CA VAL A 27 -13.88 -29.36 -0.54
C VAL A 27 -12.97 -29.13 -1.74
N LEU A 28 -13.15 -29.92 -2.78
CA LEU A 28 -12.52 -29.67 -4.08
C LEU A 28 -13.47 -28.88 -4.97
N ALA A 29 -12.93 -27.85 -5.61
CA ALA A 29 -13.66 -26.98 -6.53
C ALA A 29 -12.79 -26.62 -7.74
N ASN A 30 -13.42 -26.26 -8.85
CA ASN A 30 -12.72 -25.52 -9.90
C ASN A 30 -12.63 -24.06 -9.47
N VAL A 31 -11.41 -23.55 -9.32
CA VAL A 31 -11.15 -22.17 -8.90
C VAL A 31 -10.58 -21.40 -10.08
N THR A 32 -11.19 -20.26 -10.39
CA THR A 32 -10.72 -19.35 -11.45
C THR A 32 -10.18 -18.07 -10.84
N LEU A 33 -8.96 -17.68 -11.21
CA LEU A 33 -8.32 -16.43 -10.84
C LEU A 33 -7.78 -15.77 -12.12
N GLY A 34 -8.40 -14.66 -12.52
CA GLY A 34 -8.11 -14.05 -13.82
C GLY A 34 -8.40 -15.01 -14.96
N SER A 35 -7.41 -15.29 -15.80
CA SER A 35 -7.48 -16.24 -16.92
C SER A 35 -7.15 -17.68 -16.54
N TYR A 36 -6.72 -17.93 -15.30
CA TYR A 36 -6.28 -19.26 -14.84
C TYR A 36 -7.43 -20.01 -14.20
N THR A 37 -7.59 -21.29 -14.55
CA THR A 37 -8.52 -22.21 -13.87
C THR A 37 -7.73 -23.40 -13.34
N VAL A 38 -7.75 -23.59 -12.02
CA VAL A 38 -7.23 -24.79 -11.36
C VAL A 38 -8.39 -25.72 -11.06
N HIS A 39 -8.32 -26.92 -11.62
CA HIS A 39 -9.32 -27.96 -11.38
C HIS A 39 -9.05 -28.69 -10.08
N ASN A 40 -10.10 -29.03 -9.35
CA ASN A 40 -10.02 -29.75 -8.07
C ASN A 40 -9.08 -29.08 -7.04
N GLN A 41 -9.02 -27.75 -7.00
CA GLN A 41 -8.33 -27.01 -5.96
C GLN A 41 -9.03 -27.26 -4.62
N ALA A 42 -8.27 -27.64 -3.59
CA ALA A 42 -8.81 -27.70 -2.24
C ALA A 42 -9.06 -26.29 -1.70
N ILE A 43 -10.27 -26.06 -1.19
CA ILE A 43 -10.68 -24.82 -0.51
C ILE A 43 -11.41 -25.16 0.78
N MET A 44 -11.34 -24.26 1.76
CA MET A 44 -12.14 -24.36 2.99
C MET A 44 -13.43 -23.56 2.83
N VAL A 45 -14.58 -24.22 3.03
CA VAL A 45 -15.89 -23.55 3.06
C VAL A 45 -16.37 -23.42 4.49
N ALA A 46 -16.47 -22.17 4.97
CA ALA A 46 -16.84 -21.81 6.34
C ALA A 46 -18.13 -20.95 6.37
N PRO A 47 -19.33 -21.56 6.26
CA PRO A 47 -20.58 -20.80 6.18
C PRO A 47 -20.91 -20.07 7.48
N GLY A 48 -21.31 -18.81 7.39
CA GLY A 48 -21.83 -18.01 8.51
C GLY A 48 -20.80 -17.64 9.59
N LYS A 49 -19.50 -17.74 9.29
CA LYS A 49 -18.40 -17.53 10.23
C LYS A 49 -17.31 -16.58 9.72
N SER A 50 -17.62 -15.71 8.75
CA SER A 50 -16.62 -14.76 8.26
C SER A 50 -16.42 -13.64 9.30
N PRO A 51 -15.20 -13.42 9.81
CA PRO A 51 -14.87 -12.21 10.57
C PRO A 51 -14.68 -11.00 9.66
N LEU A 52 -14.71 -11.21 8.34
CA LEU A 52 -14.42 -10.18 7.34
C LEU A 52 -15.65 -9.27 7.13
N PRO A 53 -15.43 -8.02 6.67
CA PRO A 53 -16.50 -7.14 6.21
C PRO A 53 -17.42 -7.84 5.20
N SER A 54 -18.68 -7.40 5.11
CA SER A 54 -19.71 -8.03 4.29
C SER A 54 -19.38 -8.11 2.78
N GLU A 55 -18.47 -7.25 2.35
CA GLU A 55 -17.94 -7.10 1.00
C GLU A 55 -16.90 -8.18 0.66
N ILE A 56 -16.34 -8.86 1.67
CA ILE A 56 -15.31 -9.89 1.50
C ILE A 56 -15.89 -11.27 1.83
N ASN A 57 -15.99 -12.13 0.81
CA ASN A 57 -16.60 -13.45 0.94
C ASN A 57 -15.61 -14.58 1.26
N GLY A 58 -14.30 -14.27 1.34
CA GLY A 58 -13.25 -15.23 1.67
C GLY A 58 -11.86 -14.65 1.45
N LEU A 59 -10.84 -15.47 1.69
CA LEU A 59 -9.43 -15.14 1.49
C LEU A 59 -8.79 -16.14 0.53
N ILE A 60 -7.81 -15.66 -0.25
CA ILE A 60 -6.93 -16.48 -1.05
C ILE A 60 -5.54 -16.37 -0.43
N GLY A 61 -5.04 -17.47 0.14
CA GLY A 61 -3.69 -17.51 0.68
C GLY A 61 -2.64 -17.48 -0.43
N LEU A 62 -1.74 -16.50 -0.38
CA LEU A 62 -0.65 -16.33 -1.35
C LEU A 62 0.72 -16.64 -0.74
N SER A 63 0.76 -17.27 0.43
CA SER A 63 1.99 -17.74 1.09
C SER A 63 2.44 -19.09 0.50
N MET A 64 3.48 -19.66 1.09
CA MET A 64 4.03 -20.97 0.76
C MET A 64 3.06 -22.11 1.15
N THR A 65 3.14 -23.24 0.45
CA THR A 65 2.34 -24.44 0.76
C THR A 65 2.52 -24.92 2.19
N THR A 66 3.73 -24.83 2.72
CA THR A 66 4.08 -25.21 4.09
C THR A 66 3.39 -24.37 5.18
N ALA A 67 2.78 -23.24 4.83
CA ALA A 67 2.01 -22.41 5.74
C ALA A 67 0.50 -22.70 5.68
N ALA A 68 0.04 -23.61 4.81
CA ALA A 68 -1.38 -23.81 4.54
C ALA A 68 -1.98 -24.91 5.42
N ASP A 69 -2.93 -24.53 6.29
CA ASP A 69 -3.68 -25.50 7.13
C ASP A 69 -4.38 -26.59 6.29
N ILE A 70 -4.85 -26.23 5.09
CA ILE A 70 -5.46 -27.18 4.14
C ILE A 70 -4.43 -28.21 3.67
N HIS A 71 -3.18 -27.80 3.41
CA HIS A 71 -2.11 -28.71 3.04
C HIS A 71 -1.85 -29.70 4.17
N ASP A 72 -1.66 -29.22 5.39
CA ASP A 72 -1.39 -30.03 6.57
C ASP A 72 -2.51 -31.05 6.83
N ALA A 73 -3.77 -30.65 6.63
CA ALA A 73 -4.92 -31.54 6.79
C ALA A 73 -4.98 -32.65 5.72
N LEU A 74 -4.47 -32.41 4.51
CA LEU A 74 -4.59 -33.31 3.38
C LEU A 74 -3.32 -34.12 3.05
N VAL A 75 -2.13 -33.70 3.52
CA VAL A 75 -0.83 -34.26 3.09
C VAL A 75 -0.71 -35.78 3.29
N ASN A 76 -1.38 -36.34 4.30
CA ASN A 76 -1.39 -37.79 4.60
C ASN A 76 -2.68 -38.51 4.11
N SER A 77 -3.39 -37.92 3.14
CA SER A 77 -4.65 -38.44 2.60
C SER A 77 -4.55 -38.79 1.11
N SER A 78 -5.62 -39.37 0.56
CA SER A 78 -5.77 -39.53 -0.90
C SER A 78 -5.87 -38.20 -1.67
N TYR A 79 -6.00 -37.07 -0.98
CA TYR A 79 -6.09 -35.72 -1.55
C TYR A 79 -4.81 -34.90 -1.36
N ALA A 80 -3.68 -35.53 -1.01
CA ALA A 80 -2.42 -34.83 -0.73
C ALA A 80 -2.03 -33.85 -1.86
N THR A 81 -2.16 -34.26 -3.12
CA THR A 81 -1.85 -33.42 -4.29
C THR A 81 -2.84 -32.27 -4.50
N ASN A 82 -4.04 -32.32 -3.92
CA ASN A 82 -5.01 -31.23 -3.98
C ASN A 82 -4.77 -30.14 -2.93
N GLY A 83 -3.98 -30.45 -1.90
CA GLY A 83 -3.67 -29.54 -0.79
C GLY A 83 -2.66 -28.45 -1.11
N GLU A 84 -2.10 -28.44 -2.32
CA GLU A 84 -1.23 -27.36 -2.79
C GLU A 84 -1.96 -26.01 -2.86
N VAL A 85 -1.24 -24.92 -2.60
CA VAL A 85 -1.78 -23.56 -2.69
C VAL A 85 -2.10 -23.18 -4.13
N LEU A 86 -3.08 -22.30 -4.33
CA LEU A 86 -3.60 -21.95 -5.65
C LEU A 86 -2.50 -21.48 -6.62
N LEU A 87 -1.62 -20.58 -6.18
CA LEU A 87 -0.51 -20.10 -7.01
C LEU A 87 0.50 -21.21 -7.31
N GLY A 88 0.78 -22.11 -6.37
CA GLY A 88 1.64 -23.28 -6.60
C GLY A 88 1.07 -24.18 -7.70
N ASN A 89 -0.24 -24.44 -7.67
CA ASN A 89 -0.93 -25.16 -8.73
C ASN A 89 -0.87 -24.41 -10.06
N ILE A 90 -1.05 -23.08 -10.08
CA ILE A 90 -0.94 -22.29 -11.32
C ILE A 90 0.48 -22.38 -11.92
N PHE A 91 1.52 -22.18 -11.11
CA PHE A 91 2.92 -22.22 -11.59
C PHE A 91 3.34 -23.60 -12.07
N SER A 92 2.92 -24.69 -11.40
CA SER A 92 3.24 -26.05 -11.85
C SER A 92 2.68 -26.40 -13.25
N HIS A 93 1.61 -25.72 -13.68
CA HIS A 93 1.04 -25.86 -15.03
C HIS A 93 1.68 -24.92 -16.07
N MET A 94 2.59 -24.04 -15.65
CA MET A 94 3.30 -23.08 -16.49
C MET A 94 4.82 -23.14 -16.27
N PRO A 95 5.47 -24.31 -16.45
CA PRO A 95 6.87 -24.51 -16.11
C PRO A 95 7.85 -23.67 -16.94
N ASP A 96 7.40 -23.07 -18.05
CA ASP A 96 8.21 -22.21 -18.91
C ASP A 96 8.04 -20.70 -18.57
N GLN A 97 7.21 -20.37 -17.58
CA GLN A 97 6.96 -19.01 -17.12
C GLN A 97 7.60 -18.77 -15.75
N PRO A 98 7.96 -17.51 -15.42
CA PRO A 98 8.49 -17.22 -14.10
C PRO A 98 7.43 -17.41 -13.02
N ASN A 99 7.84 -17.93 -11.87
CA ASN A 99 6.97 -18.32 -10.75
C ASN A 99 6.83 -17.22 -9.68
N TYR A 100 6.67 -15.97 -10.11
CA TYR A 100 6.38 -14.84 -9.23
C TYR A 100 4.98 -14.29 -9.45
N PHE A 101 4.47 -13.60 -8.45
CA PHE A 101 3.33 -12.69 -8.56
C PHE A 101 3.73 -11.29 -8.10
N THR A 102 2.94 -10.28 -8.45
CA THR A 102 3.19 -8.91 -8.00
C THR A 102 1.95 -8.23 -7.45
N PHE A 103 2.17 -7.25 -6.58
CA PHE A 103 1.15 -6.34 -6.08
C PHE A 103 1.52 -4.89 -6.40
N LEU A 104 0.57 -4.18 -7.02
CA LEU A 104 0.49 -2.73 -7.10
C LEU A 104 -0.81 -2.31 -6.43
N MET A 105 -0.76 -1.78 -5.21
CA MET A 105 -1.95 -1.32 -4.50
C MET A 105 -2.19 0.15 -4.78
N ASP A 106 -3.45 0.52 -4.99
CA ASP A 106 -3.83 1.90 -5.27
C ASP A 106 -4.74 2.48 -4.19
N ARG A 107 -4.74 3.81 -4.11
CA ARG A 107 -5.64 4.59 -3.28
C ARG A 107 -6.08 5.83 -4.05
N GLY A 108 -7.33 6.20 -3.88
CA GLY A 108 -7.87 7.41 -4.50
C GLY A 108 -7.26 8.68 -3.89
N GLU A 109 -7.63 9.85 -4.41
CA GLU A 109 -7.14 11.14 -3.89
C GLU A 109 -7.48 11.41 -2.42
N VAL A 110 -8.48 10.73 -1.88
CA VAL A 110 -8.85 10.78 -0.46
C VAL A 110 -8.07 9.77 0.38
N GLY A 111 -7.12 9.05 -0.21
CA GLY A 111 -6.26 8.06 0.41
C GLY A 111 -7.00 6.90 1.07
N VAL A 112 -8.11 6.50 0.48
CA VAL A 112 -8.81 5.25 0.78
C VAL A 112 -8.44 4.25 -0.31
N THR A 113 -8.35 2.96 0.02
CA THR A 113 -8.08 1.89 -0.96
C THR A 113 -8.99 2.06 -2.19
N ASP A 114 -8.40 2.07 -3.38
CA ASP A 114 -9.11 2.28 -4.66
C ASP A 114 -8.67 1.23 -5.70
N GLY A 115 -8.56 -0.02 -5.23
CA GLY A 115 -8.17 -1.15 -6.06
C GLY A 115 -6.66 -1.31 -6.19
N GLY A 116 -6.23 -1.74 -7.36
CA GLY A 116 -4.84 -2.10 -7.64
C GLY A 116 -4.75 -3.21 -8.69
N VAL A 117 -3.54 -3.75 -8.85
CA VAL A 117 -3.22 -4.81 -9.80
C VAL A 117 -2.48 -5.93 -9.07
N LEU A 118 -3.01 -7.15 -9.19
CA LEU A 118 -2.28 -8.39 -8.93
C LEU A 118 -1.92 -9.01 -10.27
N THR A 119 -0.65 -9.34 -10.46
CA THR A 119 -0.18 -10.06 -11.66
C THR A 119 0.37 -11.42 -11.31
N ILE A 120 0.36 -12.36 -12.26
CA ILE A 120 0.92 -13.71 -12.11
C ILE A 120 1.82 -13.95 -13.31
N SER A 121 3.10 -14.24 -13.08
CA SER A 121 4.11 -14.50 -14.12
C SER A 121 4.35 -13.34 -15.10
N GLU A 122 3.90 -12.12 -14.77
CA GLU A 122 4.05 -10.92 -15.59
C GLU A 122 4.24 -9.67 -14.73
N LEU A 123 4.72 -8.59 -15.33
CA LEU A 123 4.98 -7.31 -14.64
C LEU A 123 4.06 -6.22 -15.18
N VAL A 124 3.74 -5.26 -14.32
CA VAL A 124 3.27 -3.95 -14.79
C VAL A 124 4.45 -3.26 -15.47
N THR A 125 4.29 -2.91 -16.76
CA THR A 125 5.42 -2.53 -17.64
C THR A 125 6.17 -1.31 -17.12
N GLU A 126 5.45 -0.34 -16.57
CA GLU A 126 5.97 0.91 -15.99
C GLU A 126 6.87 0.67 -14.78
N TYR A 127 6.70 -0.47 -14.09
CA TYR A 127 7.41 -0.81 -12.85
C TYR A 127 8.35 -2.01 -13.01
N ALA A 128 8.71 -2.36 -14.26
CA ALA A 128 9.60 -3.49 -14.55
C ALA A 128 10.99 -3.39 -13.89
N ALA A 129 11.40 -2.17 -13.48
CA ALA A 129 12.61 -1.91 -12.72
C ALA A 129 12.68 -2.65 -11.37
N VAL A 130 11.57 -3.15 -10.84
CA VAL A 130 11.56 -3.98 -9.62
C VAL A 130 12.49 -5.18 -9.72
N THR A 131 12.66 -5.75 -10.91
CA THR A 131 13.55 -6.89 -11.16
C THR A 131 15.04 -6.57 -10.93
N SER A 132 15.40 -5.28 -10.89
CA SER A 132 16.75 -4.80 -10.57
C SER A 132 16.95 -4.48 -9.09
N ALA A 133 15.89 -4.49 -8.28
CA ALA A 133 15.98 -4.24 -6.85
C ALA A 133 16.72 -5.40 -6.14
N PRO A 134 17.27 -5.19 -4.92
CA PRO A 134 17.85 -6.28 -4.15
C PRO A 134 16.84 -7.41 -3.91
N LYS A 135 17.29 -8.66 -4.06
CA LYS A 135 16.50 -9.83 -3.69
C LYS A 135 16.55 -10.01 -2.18
N LEU A 136 15.42 -9.79 -1.52
CA LEU A 136 15.25 -10.05 -0.09
C LEU A 136 14.88 -11.51 0.09
N ALA A 137 15.85 -12.33 0.50
CA ALA A 137 15.60 -13.76 0.72
C ALA A 137 14.51 -13.94 1.79
N VAL A 138 13.51 -14.76 1.48
CA VAL A 138 12.46 -15.10 2.44
C VAL A 138 13.02 -16.02 3.51
N MET A 139 12.63 -15.76 4.76
CA MET A 139 13.00 -16.51 5.94
C MET A 139 11.90 -17.47 6.35
N GLY A 140 12.25 -18.75 6.48
CA GLY A 140 11.35 -19.79 6.97
C GLY A 140 10.15 -20.09 6.07
N PRO A 141 9.25 -20.98 6.51
CA PRO A 141 8.17 -21.52 5.67
C PRO A 141 6.81 -20.83 5.83
N PHE A 142 6.68 -19.84 6.71
CA PHE A 142 5.38 -19.38 7.24
C PHE A 142 4.83 -18.09 6.61
N GLY A 143 5.57 -17.44 5.71
CA GLY A 143 5.16 -16.16 5.15
C GLY A 143 6.18 -15.52 4.23
N TRP A 144 5.79 -14.39 3.64
CA TRP A 144 6.68 -13.47 2.93
C TRP A 144 7.48 -12.62 3.92
N THR A 145 8.33 -13.31 4.68
CA THR A 145 9.06 -12.78 5.83
C THR A 145 10.51 -12.49 5.45
N VAL A 146 11.00 -11.28 5.71
CA VAL A 146 12.33 -10.79 5.33
C VAL A 146 12.97 -9.99 6.47
N LEU A 147 14.27 -9.75 6.39
CA LEU A 147 14.97 -8.86 7.32
C LEU A 147 14.72 -7.38 6.98
N MET A 148 14.38 -6.60 8.00
CA MET A 148 14.29 -5.14 7.96
C MET A 148 15.46 -4.53 8.73
N ASP A 149 16.00 -3.43 8.21
CA ASP A 149 17.22 -2.79 8.73
C ASP A 149 16.96 -1.70 9.78
N GLY A 150 15.79 -1.07 9.73
CA GLY A 150 15.45 0.07 10.56
C GLY A 150 14.46 1.01 9.87
N MET A 151 14.17 2.14 10.50
CA MET A 151 13.22 3.14 10.01
C MET A 151 13.70 4.55 10.34
N ASP A 152 13.60 5.47 9.39
CA ASP A 152 13.70 6.90 9.70
C ASP A 152 12.35 7.45 10.12
N VAL A 153 12.38 8.25 11.19
CA VAL A 153 11.24 8.97 11.72
C VAL A 153 11.59 10.45 11.80
N ASN A 154 10.97 11.27 10.95
CA ASN A 154 11.21 12.72 10.90
C ASN A 154 12.70 13.09 10.79
N GLY A 155 13.48 12.26 10.09
CA GLY A 155 14.92 12.44 9.89
C GLY A 155 15.81 11.83 10.97
N GLU A 156 15.25 11.18 12.00
CA GLU A 156 16.00 10.39 12.98
C GLU A 156 15.97 8.90 12.60
N HIS A 157 17.15 8.28 12.49
CA HIS A 157 17.27 6.85 12.16
C HIS A 157 17.10 5.99 13.41
N VAL A 158 16.06 5.16 13.42
CA VAL A 158 15.73 4.23 14.49
C VAL A 158 16.14 2.82 14.05
N VAL A 159 16.87 2.13 14.92
CA VAL A 159 17.29 0.73 14.75
C VAL A 159 17.03 -0.03 16.05
N ALA A 160 16.67 -1.30 15.95
CA ALA A 160 16.49 -2.18 17.08
C ALA A 160 17.00 -3.59 16.74
N ASP A 161 17.29 -4.36 17.79
CA ASP A 161 17.44 -5.80 17.69
C ASP A 161 16.04 -6.43 17.67
N THR A 162 15.91 -7.60 17.04
CA THR A 162 14.67 -8.40 17.07
C THR A 162 14.20 -8.67 18.50
N GLU A 163 12.89 -8.60 18.72
CA GLU A 163 12.23 -8.97 19.98
C GLU A 163 11.87 -10.47 20.01
N LEU A 164 12.07 -11.18 18.89
CA LEU A 164 11.81 -12.61 18.79
C LEU A 164 12.72 -13.43 19.71
N ASN A 165 12.16 -14.53 20.23
CA ASN A 165 12.94 -15.50 20.99
C ASN A 165 14.01 -16.13 20.09
N SER A 166 15.29 -15.88 20.39
CA SER A 166 16.42 -16.37 19.61
C SER A 166 16.41 -17.88 19.34
N SER A 167 15.99 -18.71 20.30
CA SER A 167 15.92 -20.17 20.10
C SER A 167 14.80 -20.57 19.14
N LEU A 168 13.64 -19.92 19.24
CA LEU A 168 12.52 -20.13 18.33
C LEU A 168 12.85 -19.61 16.92
N ALA A 169 13.50 -18.45 16.82
CA ALA A 169 13.90 -17.85 15.55
C ALA A 169 14.91 -18.76 14.81
N GLU A 170 15.90 -19.31 15.51
CA GLU A 170 16.84 -20.27 14.91
C GLU A 170 16.15 -21.57 14.49
N GLU A 171 15.23 -22.09 15.30
CA GLU A 171 14.45 -23.30 14.96
C GLU A 171 13.58 -23.08 13.71
N VAL A 172 12.89 -21.94 13.63
CA VAL A 172 11.91 -21.64 12.59
C VAL A 172 12.56 -21.16 11.30
N PHE A 173 13.55 -20.27 11.38
CA PHE A 173 14.19 -19.69 10.20
C PHE A 173 15.45 -20.43 9.77
N GLY A 174 15.98 -21.32 10.62
CA GLY A 174 17.26 -21.99 10.37
C GLY A 174 18.47 -21.03 10.41
N LEU A 175 18.28 -19.79 10.90
CA LEU A 175 19.32 -18.77 10.98
C LEU A 175 19.09 -17.81 12.16
N ALA A 176 20.18 -17.36 12.77
CA ALA A 176 20.14 -16.31 13.78
C ALA A 176 19.89 -14.94 13.14
N VAL A 177 18.93 -14.19 13.68
CA VAL A 177 18.66 -12.82 13.23
C VAL A 177 19.88 -11.94 13.54
N PRO A 178 20.47 -11.25 12.55
CA PRO A 178 21.64 -10.41 12.79
C PRO A 178 21.34 -9.23 13.74
N LYS A 179 22.34 -8.80 14.50
CA LYS A 179 22.24 -7.61 15.35
C LYS A 179 21.86 -6.37 14.52
N GLY A 180 20.96 -5.55 15.06
CA GLY A 180 20.42 -4.36 14.42
C GLY A 180 19.48 -4.67 13.27
N LYS A 181 18.90 -5.87 13.22
CA LYS A 181 17.86 -6.28 12.28
C LYS A 181 16.64 -6.76 13.03
N THR A 182 15.50 -6.53 12.41
CA THR A 182 14.20 -7.06 12.81
C THR A 182 13.63 -7.92 11.68
N VAL A 183 12.70 -8.80 12.01
CA VAL A 183 12.02 -9.70 11.08
C VAL A 183 10.67 -9.10 10.71
N ALA A 184 10.39 -8.98 9.41
CA ALA A 184 9.18 -8.34 8.90
C ALA A 184 8.46 -9.22 7.89
N THR A 185 7.15 -9.41 8.10
CA THR A 185 6.28 -10.07 7.14
C THR A 185 5.53 -9.01 6.33
N ILE A 186 5.66 -9.06 5.00
CA ILE A 186 4.92 -8.18 4.09
C ILE A 186 3.58 -8.86 3.77
N ASP A 187 2.48 -8.28 4.24
CA ASP A 187 1.18 -8.96 4.32
C ASP A 187 0.02 -8.12 3.76
N SER A 188 -0.42 -8.46 2.55
CA SER A 188 -1.59 -7.85 1.91
C SER A 188 -2.92 -8.15 2.61
N GLY A 189 -2.94 -9.04 3.61
CA GLY A 189 -4.10 -9.32 4.44
C GLY A 189 -4.28 -8.34 5.61
N THR A 190 -3.31 -7.44 5.82
CA THR A 190 -3.30 -6.50 6.94
C THR A 190 -3.42 -5.06 6.45
N SER A 191 -4.28 -4.24 7.07
CA SER A 191 -4.40 -2.82 6.69
C SER A 191 -3.32 -1.91 7.33
N PHE A 192 -3.01 -2.15 8.60
CA PHE A 192 -2.08 -1.36 9.42
C PHE A 192 -0.63 -1.85 9.26
N ILE A 193 0.28 -1.24 10.01
CA ILE A 193 1.63 -1.75 10.23
C ILE A 193 1.76 -2.05 11.73
N THR A 194 1.96 -3.30 12.12
CA THR A 194 2.26 -3.64 13.52
C THR A 194 3.75 -3.86 13.67
N GLY A 195 4.35 -3.40 14.77
CA GLY A 195 5.79 -3.46 14.96
C GLY A 195 6.26 -3.28 16.40
N PRO A 196 7.57 -3.34 16.66
CA PRO A 196 8.13 -3.15 17.99
C PRO A 196 7.78 -1.77 18.55
N GLN A 197 7.47 -1.71 19.85
CA GLN A 197 6.98 -0.49 20.49
C GLN A 197 7.95 0.68 20.35
N ALA A 198 9.26 0.43 20.34
CA ALA A 198 10.28 1.48 20.21
C ALA A 198 10.10 2.34 18.93
N PHE A 199 9.71 1.73 17.81
CA PHE A 199 9.49 2.44 16.55
C PHE A 199 8.16 3.20 16.54
N VAL A 200 7.12 2.60 17.13
CA VAL A 200 5.80 3.21 17.26
C VAL A 200 5.87 4.46 18.15
N ASP A 201 6.55 4.35 19.30
CA ASP A 201 6.78 5.45 20.21
C ASP A 201 7.63 6.54 19.56
N ALA A 202 8.67 6.17 18.82
CA ALA A 202 9.48 7.14 18.07
C ALA A 202 8.63 7.95 17.08
N ALA A 203 7.69 7.30 16.39
CA ALA A 203 6.81 7.94 15.42
C ALA A 203 5.82 8.94 16.04
N TYR A 204 5.17 8.59 17.15
CA TYR A 204 3.98 9.34 17.60
C TYR A 204 4.09 9.97 18.98
N LYS A 205 4.93 9.48 19.90
CA LYS A 205 4.95 9.92 21.30
C LYS A 205 5.15 11.42 21.47
N ASN A 206 5.93 12.03 20.58
CA ASN A 206 6.28 13.46 20.64
C ASN A 206 5.39 14.32 19.74
N VAL A 207 4.39 13.75 19.07
CA VAL A 207 3.41 14.50 18.29
C VAL A 207 2.52 15.30 19.26
N PRO A 208 2.44 16.64 19.16
CA PRO A 208 1.59 17.42 20.04
C PRO A 208 0.13 16.98 19.98
N GLY A 209 -0.47 16.66 21.12
CA GLY A 209 -1.87 16.20 21.19
C GLY A 209 -2.06 14.70 20.94
N ALA A 210 -1.00 13.95 20.64
CA ALA A 210 -1.08 12.50 20.55
C ALA A 210 -1.19 11.83 21.94
N PHE A 211 -1.89 10.70 22.00
CA PHE A 211 -1.98 9.88 23.21
C PHE A 211 -2.12 8.40 22.87
N LEU A 212 -1.61 7.54 23.75
CA LEU A 212 -1.71 6.09 23.62
C LEU A 212 -3.17 5.64 23.71
N THR A 213 -3.58 4.73 22.83
CA THR A 213 -4.94 4.18 22.77
C THR A 213 -4.94 2.74 22.28
N ASN A 214 -5.96 1.97 22.66
CA ASN A 214 -6.28 0.67 22.06
C ASN A 214 -7.41 0.78 21.03
N ASP A 215 -7.97 1.97 20.83
CA ASP A 215 -9.02 2.25 19.84
C ASP A 215 -8.40 2.51 18.46
N THR A 216 -7.80 1.47 17.88
CA THR A 216 -7.07 1.51 16.60
C THR A 216 -7.73 0.60 15.56
N ASN A 217 -9.06 0.50 15.58
CA ASN A 217 -9.83 -0.42 14.74
C ASN A 217 -9.40 -1.89 14.88
N GLY A 218 -8.96 -2.30 16.08
CA GLY A 218 -8.50 -3.66 16.34
C GLY A 218 -7.04 -3.93 16.00
N ALA A 219 -6.27 -2.93 15.53
CA ALA A 219 -4.85 -3.07 15.23
C ALA A 219 -3.93 -3.13 16.48
N GLY A 220 -4.50 -3.12 17.69
CA GLY A 220 -3.78 -3.23 18.96
C GLY A 220 -3.42 -1.88 19.59
N LEU A 221 -2.46 -1.88 20.50
CA LEU A 221 -2.00 -0.65 21.16
C LEU A 221 -1.33 0.27 20.15
N GLY A 222 -1.72 1.54 20.09
CA GLY A 222 -1.14 2.53 19.20
C GLY A 222 -1.39 3.95 19.70
N TYR A 223 -1.45 4.91 18.78
CA TYR A 223 -1.64 6.32 19.12
C TYR A 223 -2.85 6.91 18.41
N SER A 224 -3.69 7.62 19.17
CA SER A 224 -4.56 8.65 18.60
C SER A 224 -3.74 9.92 18.40
N VAL A 225 -3.98 10.62 17.30
CA VAL A 225 -3.20 11.77 16.85
C VAL A 225 -4.12 12.84 16.26
N PRO A 226 -3.73 14.13 16.29
CA PRO A 226 -4.42 15.15 15.51
C PRO A 226 -4.52 14.76 14.05
N CYS A 227 -5.66 15.00 13.40
CA CYS A 227 -5.87 14.60 12.01
C CYS A 227 -4.98 15.34 10.99
N ASP A 228 -4.40 16.46 11.37
CA ASP A 228 -3.40 17.21 10.59
C ASP A 228 -1.95 16.75 10.86
N THR A 229 -1.78 15.66 11.63
CA THR A 229 -0.46 15.06 11.85
C THR A 229 0.17 14.64 10.52
N LYS A 230 1.44 15.01 10.35
CA LYS A 230 2.22 14.76 9.15
C LYS A 230 3.59 14.21 9.55
N LEU A 231 3.88 12.99 9.12
CA LEU A 231 5.11 12.28 9.47
C LEU A 231 5.93 11.97 8.24
N ASN A 232 7.25 12.07 8.36
CA ASN A 232 8.18 11.58 7.37
C ASN A 232 8.71 10.22 7.85
N LEU A 233 8.17 9.14 7.28
CA LEU A 233 8.55 7.77 7.60
C LEU A 233 9.25 7.13 6.41
N THR A 234 10.39 6.47 6.64
CA THR A 234 11.11 5.70 5.61
C THR A 234 11.58 4.38 6.18
N PHE A 235 11.19 3.28 5.57
CA PHE A 235 11.58 1.92 5.97
C PHE A 235 12.83 1.50 5.22
N TYR A 236 13.71 0.71 5.84
CA TYR A 236 14.94 0.26 5.21
C TYR A 236 14.98 -1.26 5.09
N PHE A 237 15.23 -1.75 3.88
CA PHE A 237 15.45 -3.17 3.58
C PHE A 237 16.67 -3.33 2.68
N ALA A 238 17.62 -4.19 3.06
CA ALA A 238 18.88 -4.39 2.35
C ALA A 238 19.62 -3.08 1.97
N GLY A 239 19.58 -2.09 2.86
CA GLY A 239 20.17 -0.77 2.71
C GLY A 239 19.41 0.17 1.78
N GLN A 240 18.26 -0.24 1.25
CA GLN A 240 17.43 0.59 0.37
C GLN A 240 16.33 1.30 1.16
N PRO A 241 16.15 2.62 0.95
CA PRO A 241 15.07 3.39 1.56
C PRO A 241 13.75 3.20 0.79
N TYR A 242 12.68 2.99 1.55
CA TYR A 242 11.31 2.93 1.08
C TYR A 242 10.49 3.97 1.84
N PRO A 243 10.39 5.21 1.32
CA PRO A 243 9.59 6.23 1.96
C PRO A 243 8.12 5.80 1.96
N MET A 244 7.36 6.34 2.91
CA MET A 244 5.93 6.12 3.03
C MET A 244 5.23 7.48 2.92
N HIS A 245 4.19 7.55 2.09
CA HIS A 245 3.43 8.78 1.94
C HIS A 245 2.75 9.15 3.27
N PRO A 246 2.84 10.40 3.76
CA PRO A 246 2.30 10.76 5.08
C PRO A 246 0.79 10.50 5.23
N ILE A 247 0.04 10.61 4.13
CA ILE A 247 -1.39 10.24 4.09
C ILE A 247 -1.67 8.78 4.48
N ASP A 248 -0.75 7.84 4.28
CA ASP A 248 -0.92 6.44 4.67
C ASP A 248 -0.50 6.18 6.10
N ALA A 249 0.21 7.13 6.73
CA ALA A 249 0.69 7.02 8.11
C ALA A 249 -0.39 7.34 9.14
N ILE A 250 -1.55 7.83 8.67
CA ILE A 250 -2.68 8.27 9.47
C ILE A 250 -3.95 7.62 8.92
N VAL A 251 -4.67 6.91 9.79
CA VAL A 251 -5.97 6.33 9.52
C VAL A 251 -7.04 7.26 10.08
N VAL A 252 -8.01 7.62 9.23
CA VAL A 252 -9.13 8.49 9.59
C VAL A 252 -10.36 7.64 9.86
N ASN A 253 -10.88 7.76 11.06
CA ASN A 253 -12.15 7.19 11.48
C ASN A 253 -13.15 8.30 11.80
N LEU A 254 -14.41 7.91 11.99
CA LEU A 254 -15.46 8.79 12.49
C LEU A 254 -16.01 8.22 13.79
N THR A 255 -16.23 9.09 14.77
CA THR A 255 -17.03 8.76 15.95
C THR A 255 -18.49 8.53 15.54
N GLU A 256 -19.29 7.98 16.44
CA GLU A 256 -20.75 7.86 16.27
C GLU A 256 -21.45 9.20 16.02
N THR A 257 -20.81 10.30 16.41
CA THR A 257 -21.31 11.67 16.22
C THR A 257 -20.78 12.33 14.94
N GLY A 258 -20.01 11.61 14.12
CA GLY A 258 -19.45 12.10 12.85
C GLY A 258 -18.22 12.99 13.01
N VAL A 259 -17.60 13.01 14.19
CA VAL A 259 -16.34 13.75 14.42
C VAL A 259 -15.18 12.88 13.96
N ALA A 260 -14.24 13.46 13.22
CA ALA A 260 -13.04 12.75 12.81
C ALA A 260 -12.20 12.34 14.02
N ASN A 261 -11.88 11.04 14.09
CA ASN A 261 -10.95 10.47 15.05
C ASN A 261 -9.79 9.87 14.25
N CYS A 262 -8.58 10.41 14.43
CA CYS A 262 -7.42 9.96 13.67
C CYS A 262 -6.47 9.16 14.55
N VAL A 263 -5.96 8.08 13.99
CA VAL A 263 -4.99 7.19 14.65
C VAL A 263 -3.78 6.97 13.75
N GLY A 264 -2.63 6.71 14.37
CA GLY A 264 -1.44 6.28 13.65
C GLY A 264 -1.65 4.94 12.97
N ALA A 265 -1.15 4.80 11.75
CA ALA A 265 -1.16 3.53 11.02
C ALA A 265 -0.13 2.53 11.54
N LEU A 266 0.89 3.00 12.27
CA LEU A 266 1.84 2.13 12.96
C LEU A 266 1.32 1.85 14.39
N THR A 267 1.11 0.57 14.71
CA THR A 267 0.69 0.10 16.03
C THR A 267 1.71 -0.88 16.60
N VAL A 268 1.64 -1.11 17.91
CA VAL A 268 2.49 -2.06 18.61
C VAL A 268 2.04 -3.48 18.25
N ASN A 269 3.00 -4.32 17.88
CA ASN A 269 2.78 -5.74 17.67
C ASN A 269 2.16 -6.34 18.95
N PRO A 270 0.93 -6.90 18.89
CA PRO A 270 0.21 -7.37 20.07
C PRO A 270 0.78 -8.68 20.64
N ASN A 271 1.66 -9.36 19.91
CA ASN A 271 2.23 -10.65 20.33
C ASN A 271 3.74 -10.74 20.06
N PRO A 272 4.58 -9.90 20.67
CA PRO A 272 6.03 -9.88 20.39
C PRO A 272 6.73 -11.18 20.80
N ASN A 273 6.19 -11.92 21.77
CA ASN A 273 6.79 -13.14 22.32
C ASN A 273 6.27 -14.45 21.69
N GLY A 274 5.21 -14.38 20.86
CA GLY A 274 4.58 -15.53 20.24
C GLY A 274 4.33 -15.39 18.74
N ALA A 275 4.62 -14.23 18.15
CA ALA A 275 4.65 -14.03 16.72
C ALA A 275 5.96 -14.57 16.13
N LEU A 276 5.92 -15.09 14.91
CA LEU A 276 7.10 -15.42 14.12
C LEU A 276 7.62 -14.20 13.34
N THR A 277 7.33 -12.98 13.81
CA THR A 277 7.77 -11.73 13.17
C THR A 277 7.74 -10.57 14.15
N ASP A 278 8.70 -9.65 14.05
CA ASP A 278 8.66 -8.38 14.77
C ASP A 278 7.62 -7.45 14.16
N TRP A 279 7.47 -7.50 12.83
CA TRP A 279 6.60 -6.64 12.06
C TRP A 279 5.58 -7.40 11.21
N LEU A 280 4.34 -6.89 11.18
CA LEU A 280 3.36 -7.21 10.16
C LEU A 280 3.09 -5.93 9.35
N ILE A 281 3.59 -5.91 8.11
CA ILE A 281 3.62 -4.71 7.27
C ILE A 281 2.54 -4.83 6.20
N GLY A 282 1.45 -4.09 6.39
CA GLY A 282 0.27 -4.16 5.56
C GLY A 282 0.12 -3.04 4.52
N ASP A 283 -1.12 -2.86 4.06
CA ASP A 283 -1.53 -1.93 3.00
C ASP A 283 -0.98 -0.52 3.17
N SER A 284 -0.97 0.01 4.40
CA SER A 284 -0.42 1.33 4.70
C SER A 284 1.00 1.52 4.14
N PHE A 285 1.86 0.50 4.23
CA PHE A 285 3.17 0.54 3.58
C PHE A 285 3.08 0.07 2.12
N MET A 286 2.37 -1.02 1.84
CA MET A 286 2.37 -1.66 0.52
C MET A 286 1.82 -0.77 -0.60
N ARG A 287 0.96 0.21 -0.32
CA ARG A 287 0.53 1.24 -1.31
C ARG A 287 1.66 2.15 -1.79
N ASN A 288 2.81 2.14 -1.11
CA ASN A 288 3.94 3.01 -1.42
C ASN A 288 5.04 2.29 -2.22
N ILE A 289 4.84 1.00 -2.50
CA ILE A 289 5.80 0.16 -3.21
C ILE A 289 5.10 -0.73 -4.25
N TYR A 290 5.81 -1.05 -5.31
CA TYR A 290 5.49 -2.18 -6.18
C TYR A 290 6.30 -3.39 -5.70
N THR A 291 5.60 -4.49 -5.41
CA THR A 291 6.21 -5.65 -4.75
C THR A 291 6.11 -6.89 -5.64
N LEU A 292 7.23 -7.57 -5.82
CA LEU A 292 7.35 -8.86 -6.50
C LEU A 292 7.66 -9.94 -5.47
N TYR A 293 6.92 -11.04 -5.53
CA TYR A 293 7.06 -12.20 -4.66
C TYR A 293 7.35 -13.43 -5.51
N ASP A 294 8.57 -13.94 -5.43
CA ASP A 294 9.06 -15.05 -6.23
C ASP A 294 9.10 -16.32 -5.39
N TYR A 295 8.43 -17.38 -5.86
CA TYR A 295 8.33 -18.66 -5.14
C TYR A 295 9.62 -19.48 -5.20
N GLY A 296 10.56 -19.17 -6.10
CA GLY A 296 11.81 -19.89 -6.29
C GLY A 296 11.64 -21.41 -6.27
N ASN A 297 12.45 -22.09 -5.47
CA ASN A 297 12.48 -23.54 -5.39
C ASN A 297 11.27 -24.22 -4.74
N GLN A 298 10.29 -23.45 -4.25
CA GLN A 298 9.03 -23.99 -3.76
C GLN A 298 8.16 -24.52 -4.91
N THR A 299 8.28 -23.94 -6.10
CA THR A 299 7.47 -24.33 -7.27
C THR A 299 8.31 -24.69 -8.50
N ASP A 300 9.57 -24.25 -8.60
CA ASP A 300 10.54 -24.78 -9.58
C ASP A 300 11.83 -25.22 -8.85
N PRO A 301 12.07 -26.53 -8.67
CA PRO A 301 13.26 -27.07 -7.98
C PRO A 301 14.61 -26.64 -8.56
N LYS A 302 14.66 -26.04 -9.75
CA LYS A 302 15.89 -25.54 -10.39
C LYS A 302 16.27 -24.13 -9.92
N ASP A 303 15.36 -23.41 -9.28
CA ASP A 303 15.56 -22.03 -8.85
C ASP A 303 16.21 -21.90 -7.47
N GLY A 304 16.51 -20.66 -7.09
CA GLY A 304 17.03 -20.32 -5.76
C GLY A 304 15.94 -20.32 -4.69
N LEU A 305 16.29 -19.87 -3.48
CA LEU A 305 15.31 -19.67 -2.42
C LEU A 305 14.26 -18.62 -2.81
N PRO A 306 13.02 -18.70 -2.29
CA PRO A 306 12.02 -17.65 -2.47
C PRO A 306 12.54 -16.28 -2.03
N TYR A 307 12.09 -15.22 -2.70
CA TYR A 307 12.52 -13.86 -2.39
C TYR A 307 11.45 -12.81 -2.69
N ILE A 308 11.61 -11.64 -2.08
CA ILE A 308 10.84 -10.43 -2.36
C ILE A 308 11.75 -9.41 -3.05
N GLN A 309 11.21 -8.68 -4.03
CA GLN A 309 11.81 -7.45 -4.54
C GLN A 309 10.80 -6.31 -4.38
N MET A 310 11.28 -5.14 -3.97
CA MET A 310 10.44 -3.97 -3.76
C MET A 310 11.00 -2.78 -4.52
N LEU A 311 10.11 -2.04 -5.18
CA LEU A 311 10.39 -0.78 -5.85
C LEU A 311 9.55 0.32 -5.21
N SER A 312 10.17 1.40 -4.74
CA SER A 312 9.41 2.59 -4.32
C SER A 312 8.74 3.24 -5.53
N ILE A 313 7.45 3.56 -5.40
CA ILE A 313 6.63 4.14 -6.48
C ILE A 313 6.20 5.59 -6.20
N LEU A 314 6.79 6.24 -5.19
CA LEU A 314 6.45 7.61 -4.82
C LEU A 314 7.67 8.54 -4.85
N ASP A 315 7.42 9.81 -5.17
CA ASP A 315 8.36 10.89 -4.91
C ASP A 315 8.11 11.44 -3.50
N PRO A 316 9.05 11.28 -2.55
CA PRO A 316 8.86 11.71 -1.16
C PRO A 316 8.65 13.22 -1.02
N ASN A 317 9.21 14.04 -1.92
CA ASN A 317 9.02 15.49 -1.86
C ASN A 317 7.63 15.89 -2.34
N ALA A 318 7.14 15.26 -3.42
CA ALA A 318 5.78 15.47 -3.90
C ALA A 318 4.76 15.01 -2.85
N ALA A 319 4.94 13.80 -2.30
CA ALA A 319 4.12 13.24 -1.24
C ALA A 319 4.02 14.17 -0.02
N TRP A 320 5.16 14.70 0.42
CA TRP A 320 5.20 15.67 1.51
C TRP A 320 4.45 16.96 1.15
N ALA A 321 4.66 17.51 -0.04
CA ALA A 321 4.05 18.77 -0.46
C ALA A 321 2.52 18.70 -0.56
N GLU A 322 1.96 17.58 -1.00
CA GLU A 322 0.52 17.44 -1.25
C GLU A 322 -0.31 16.97 -0.04
N THR A 323 0.34 16.39 0.98
CA THR A 323 -0.33 15.74 2.11
C THR A 323 -1.42 16.61 2.76
N ASP A 324 -1.16 17.90 3.00
CA ASP A 324 -2.09 18.74 3.77
C ASP A 324 -3.40 18.95 3.02
N VAL A 325 -3.30 19.07 1.68
CA VAL A 325 -4.46 19.20 0.79
C VAL A 325 -5.21 17.88 0.71
N LEU A 326 -4.52 16.75 0.58
CA LEU A 326 -5.17 15.45 0.49
C LEU A 326 -5.83 15.04 1.82
N MET A 327 -5.21 15.36 2.96
CA MET A 327 -5.79 15.10 4.27
C MET A 327 -7.06 15.92 4.50
N LEU A 328 -7.07 17.20 4.10
CA LEU A 328 -8.27 18.01 4.15
C LEU A 328 -9.37 17.45 3.23
N LYS A 329 -9.04 17.05 2.00
CA LYS A 329 -9.99 16.38 1.09
C LYS A 329 -10.57 15.11 1.73
N ARG A 330 -9.73 14.28 2.35
CA ARG A 330 -10.14 13.06 3.05
C ARG A 330 -11.13 13.36 4.18
N LEU A 331 -10.79 14.30 5.06
CA LEU A 331 -11.68 14.68 6.18
C LEU A 331 -13.04 15.18 5.70
N VAL A 332 -13.07 16.06 4.69
CA VAL A 332 -14.31 16.56 4.10
C VAL A 332 -15.12 15.44 3.43
N ALA A 333 -14.47 14.47 2.78
CA ALA A 333 -15.15 13.33 2.18
C ALA A 333 -15.82 12.44 3.23
N TYR A 334 -15.13 12.16 4.33
CA TYR A 334 -15.68 11.38 5.45
C TYR A 334 -16.86 12.10 6.12
N GLU A 335 -16.76 13.41 6.37
CA GLU A 335 -17.86 14.21 6.92
C GLU A 335 -19.09 14.19 6.00
N ARG A 336 -18.89 14.32 4.68
CA ARG A 336 -19.98 14.21 3.69
C ARG A 336 -20.63 12.84 3.70
N PHE A 337 -19.83 11.78 3.72
CA PHE A 337 -20.31 10.40 3.79
C PHE A 337 -21.14 10.17 5.05
N PHE A 338 -20.67 10.66 6.20
CA PHE A 338 -21.40 10.57 7.46
C PHE A 338 -22.74 11.30 7.38
N THR A 339 -22.73 12.54 6.92
CA THR A 339 -23.93 13.38 6.80
C THR A 339 -24.94 12.75 5.85
N SER A 340 -24.51 12.22 4.69
CA SER A 340 -25.44 11.57 3.75
C SER A 340 -26.05 10.28 4.26
N THR A 341 -25.32 9.56 5.14
CA THR A 341 -25.72 8.23 5.61
C THR A 341 -26.54 8.30 6.91
N TYR A 342 -26.18 9.20 7.83
CA TYR A 342 -26.69 9.22 9.20
C TYR A 342 -27.44 10.51 9.57
N ALA A 343 -27.36 11.59 8.79
CA ALA A 343 -28.21 12.75 9.07
C ALA A 343 -29.66 12.44 8.67
N SER A 344 -30.55 12.37 9.66
CA SER A 344 -31.99 12.52 9.39
C SER A 344 -32.24 13.89 8.74
N PRO A 345 -33.23 14.05 7.83
CA PRO A 345 -33.49 15.33 7.18
C PRO A 345 -34.09 16.31 8.19
N THR A 346 -33.26 16.96 8.99
CA THR A 346 -33.67 18.04 9.88
C THR A 346 -33.42 19.38 9.19
N THR A 347 -34.51 19.95 8.68
CA THR A 347 -34.70 21.37 8.34
C THR A 347 -33.56 22.03 7.56
N GLN A 348 -33.73 22.09 6.23
CA GLN A 348 -32.99 23.05 5.42
C GLN A 348 -33.16 24.46 5.99
N LEU A 349 -32.05 25.06 6.43
CA LEU A 349 -31.97 26.51 6.56
C LEU A 349 -32.00 27.08 5.15
N SER A 350 -33.14 27.63 4.76
CA SER A 350 -33.30 28.40 3.53
C SER A 350 -32.35 29.60 3.56
N TYR A 351 -31.29 29.55 2.79
CA TYR A 351 -30.44 30.72 2.50
C TYR A 351 -31.28 31.74 1.70
N THR A 352 -31.55 32.91 2.27
CA THR A 352 -32.27 34.02 1.63
C THR A 352 -31.34 35.09 1.03
N GLY A 353 -30.06 34.78 0.85
CA GLY A 353 -29.11 35.67 0.19
C GLY A 353 -29.26 35.64 -1.34
N LEU A 354 -29.11 36.80 -1.98
CA LEU A 354 -29.09 36.93 -3.43
C LEU A 354 -27.92 36.13 -4.02
N THR A 355 -28.25 35.15 -4.86
CA THR A 355 -27.29 34.41 -5.66
C THR A 355 -26.69 35.31 -6.74
N SER A 356 -25.37 35.45 -6.74
CA SER A 356 -24.66 36.01 -7.89
C SER A 356 -24.61 34.94 -8.98
N SER A 357 -25.20 35.23 -10.14
CA SER A 357 -25.15 34.34 -11.30
C SER A 357 -23.81 34.54 -12.03
N ILE A 358 -23.00 33.48 -12.06
CA ILE A 358 -21.91 33.34 -13.03
C ILE A 358 -22.41 32.34 -14.07
N ALA A 359 -22.52 32.79 -15.32
CA ALA A 359 -22.81 31.94 -16.45
C ALA A 359 -21.55 31.17 -16.84
N VAL A 360 -21.59 29.83 -16.75
CA VAL A 360 -20.62 28.94 -17.37
C VAL A 360 -21.34 28.26 -18.53
N THR A 361 -20.95 28.58 -19.76
CA THR A 361 -21.34 27.86 -20.96
C THR A 361 -20.61 26.53 -21.00
N SER A 362 -21.37 25.42 -20.94
CA SER A 362 -20.88 24.08 -21.26
C SER A 362 -21.46 23.65 -22.60
N ALA A 363 -20.61 23.18 -23.50
CA ALA A 363 -21.01 22.37 -24.65
C ALA A 363 -20.60 20.92 -24.36
N ASP A 364 -21.60 20.19 -23.88
CA ASP A 364 -21.92 18.78 -24.10
C ASP A 364 -20.85 17.67 -24.04
N ASN A 365 -20.99 16.89 -22.96
CA ASN A 365 -21.55 15.52 -22.92
C ASN A 365 -20.95 14.41 -23.79
N LYS A 366 -20.44 13.37 -23.11
CA LYS A 366 -21.14 12.09 -22.80
C LYS A 366 -20.19 11.16 -22.03
N GLN A 367 -20.57 10.32 -21.06
CA GLN A 367 -21.65 10.25 -20.08
C GLN A 367 -21.21 9.17 -19.07
N THR A 368 -21.61 9.36 -17.82
CA THR A 368 -21.28 8.61 -16.59
C THR A 368 -22.09 7.32 -16.36
N PHE A 369 -21.53 6.46 -15.50
CA PHE A 369 -22.15 5.54 -14.50
C PHE A 369 -23.56 5.98 -13.98
N ALA A 370 -24.51 5.18 -13.50
CA ALA A 370 -24.55 3.87 -12.80
C ALA A 370 -26.00 3.23 -12.89
N PRO A 371 -26.58 2.51 -11.88
CA PRO A 371 -26.70 1.04 -11.71
C PRO A 371 -28.16 0.46 -11.63
N PHE A 372 -28.31 -0.90 -11.53
CA PHE A 372 -29.44 -1.83 -11.15
C PHE A 372 -30.94 -1.39 -11.34
N SER A 373 -31.97 -2.19 -11.70
CA SER A 373 -32.33 -3.60 -11.49
C SER A 373 -33.58 -3.99 -12.32
N THR A 374 -33.75 -5.29 -12.62
CA THR A 374 -34.96 -6.11 -12.95
C THR A 374 -36.16 -5.51 -13.72
N ALA A 375 -36.49 -6.07 -14.89
CA ALA A 375 -37.79 -6.72 -15.20
C ALA A 375 -37.84 -7.25 -16.64
N THR A 376 -38.64 -8.31 -16.81
CA THR A 376 -38.85 -9.20 -17.94
C THR A 376 -39.48 -8.56 -19.20
N SER A 377 -39.09 -9.08 -20.37
CA SER A 377 -39.94 -9.53 -21.48
C SER A 377 -39.67 -8.95 -22.90
N ALA A 378 -39.48 -9.92 -23.80
CA ALA A 378 -39.87 -9.99 -25.22
C ALA A 378 -39.32 -8.99 -26.26
N GLY A 379 -38.60 -9.56 -27.23
CA GLY A 379 -39.11 -9.58 -28.61
C GLY A 379 -38.33 -8.84 -29.69
N ALA A 380 -37.68 -9.65 -30.54
CA ALA A 380 -37.54 -9.48 -32.00
C ALA A 380 -36.53 -8.47 -32.57
N ALA A 381 -35.53 -9.04 -33.27
CA ALA A 381 -34.83 -8.44 -34.42
C ALA A 381 -35.81 -8.28 -35.62
N PRO A 382 -35.50 -7.50 -36.67
CA PRO A 382 -34.52 -7.97 -37.67
C PRO A 382 -33.70 -6.90 -38.45
N THR A 383 -32.56 -7.38 -38.96
CA THR A 383 -31.84 -7.14 -40.23
C THR A 383 -32.08 -5.90 -41.10
N GLY A 384 -30.99 -5.34 -41.67
CA GLY A 384 -31.04 -4.66 -42.98
C GLY A 384 -29.83 -3.80 -43.35
N PHE A 385 -28.94 -4.33 -44.20
CA PHE A 385 -27.89 -3.60 -44.93
C PHE A 385 -28.48 -2.63 -45.97
N HIS A 386 -27.88 -1.45 -46.20
CA HIS A 386 -27.60 -0.97 -47.57
C HIS A 386 -26.65 0.26 -47.65
N LYS A 387 -26.07 0.38 -48.84
CA LYS A 387 -24.84 1.08 -49.22
C LYS A 387 -25.00 2.57 -49.59
N ILE A 388 -23.85 3.24 -49.46
CA ILE A 388 -23.24 4.41 -50.12
C ILE A 388 -23.72 4.74 -51.55
N SER A 389 -23.88 6.04 -51.84
CA SER A 389 -23.56 6.77 -53.10
C SER A 389 -23.96 8.26 -52.91
N CYS A 390 -23.42 9.32 -53.52
CA CYS A 390 -22.33 9.61 -54.46
C CYS A 390 -22.28 11.16 -54.60
N ALA A 391 -21.13 11.79 -54.89
CA ALA A 391 -21.00 12.89 -55.88
C ALA A 391 -19.55 13.47 -55.94
N VAL A 392 -18.75 13.08 -56.94
CA VAL A 392 -18.35 13.81 -58.20
C VAL A 392 -17.17 14.80 -57.98
N ALA A 393 -15.92 14.40 -58.28
CA ALA A 393 -15.07 14.62 -59.48
C ALA A 393 -14.59 16.10 -59.65
N GLU A 394 -13.32 16.41 -59.91
CA GLU A 394 -12.53 16.12 -61.13
C GLU A 394 -10.98 16.13 -60.92
N ASP A 395 -10.31 15.63 -61.96
CA ASP A 395 -8.90 15.32 -62.29
C ASP A 395 -7.78 16.33 -61.99
N ALA A 396 -6.56 15.82 -61.72
CA ALA A 396 -5.42 15.83 -62.67
C ALA A 396 -4.02 15.51 -62.02
N ALA A 397 -3.45 14.40 -62.48
CA ALA A 397 -2.04 14.03 -62.75
C ALA A 397 -0.79 14.85 -62.29
N VAL A 398 0.13 14.11 -61.64
CA VAL A 398 1.60 13.91 -61.90
C VAL A 398 2.68 14.95 -61.47
N ALA A 399 3.47 14.53 -60.45
CA ALA A 399 4.93 14.60 -60.19
C ALA A 399 5.75 15.90 -59.95
N SER A 400 6.44 15.87 -58.80
CA SER A 400 7.83 16.27 -58.47
C SER A 400 8.19 17.72 -58.01
N SER A 401 8.66 17.75 -56.75
CA SER A 401 9.72 18.56 -56.12
C SER A 401 9.54 20.05 -55.74
N SER A 402 9.84 20.28 -54.45
CA SER A 402 10.43 21.47 -53.79
C SER A 402 9.56 22.69 -53.42
N GLY A 403 9.74 23.16 -52.17
CA GLY A 403 9.13 24.36 -51.56
C GLY A 403 8.33 23.98 -50.30
N GLY A 404 8.90 23.99 -49.10
CA GLY A 404 9.17 25.21 -48.34
C GLY A 404 7.93 25.53 -47.47
N ARG A 405 7.85 24.98 -46.25
CA ARG A 405 6.88 25.43 -45.24
C ARG A 405 7.60 26.40 -44.30
N ASP A 406 7.18 27.65 -44.32
CA ASP A 406 7.52 28.65 -43.32
C ASP A 406 7.17 28.13 -41.92
N VAL A 407 8.17 28.09 -41.04
CA VAL A 407 7.98 27.90 -39.61
C VAL A 407 7.77 29.30 -39.04
N ASP A 408 6.65 29.52 -38.38
CA ASP A 408 6.33 30.76 -37.68
C ASP A 408 7.34 31.02 -36.54
N VAL A 409 8.35 31.83 -36.85
CA VAL A 409 9.48 32.20 -35.98
C VAL A 409 9.14 33.30 -34.97
N ASP A 410 8.00 33.98 -35.11
CA ASP A 410 7.59 35.08 -34.23
C ASP A 410 6.94 34.55 -32.93
N GLY A 411 6.29 33.38 -32.98
CA GLY A 411 5.81 32.68 -31.78
C GLY A 411 6.93 32.08 -30.93
N LEU A 412 7.99 31.59 -31.58
CA LEU A 412 9.09 30.88 -30.93
C LEU A 412 10.09 31.86 -30.27
N THR A 413 10.33 33.02 -30.88
CA THR A 413 11.19 34.06 -30.30
C THR A 413 10.57 34.71 -29.06
N ARG A 414 9.25 34.93 -29.02
CA ARG A 414 8.57 35.51 -27.85
C ARG A 414 8.69 34.65 -26.58
N ASN A 415 8.55 33.33 -26.72
CA ASN A 415 8.66 32.41 -25.59
C ASN A 415 10.11 32.28 -25.08
N SER A 416 11.10 32.45 -25.95
CA SER A 416 12.52 32.40 -25.56
C SER A 416 12.93 33.57 -24.64
N TYR A 417 12.42 34.78 -24.86
CA TYR A 417 12.73 35.95 -24.03
C TYR A 417 12.12 35.85 -22.62
N ILE A 418 10.95 35.22 -22.49
CA ILE A 418 10.30 34.98 -21.18
C ILE A 418 11.14 34.00 -20.35
N VAL A 419 11.59 32.90 -20.97
CA VAL A 419 12.42 31.89 -20.30
C VAL A 419 13.79 32.47 -19.89
N ILE A 420 14.44 33.25 -20.76
CA ILE A 420 15.70 33.92 -20.45
C ILE A 420 15.52 34.94 -19.31
N GLY A 421 14.41 35.68 -19.30
CA GLY A 421 14.08 36.63 -18.23
C GLY A 421 13.89 35.96 -16.87
N LEU A 422 13.18 34.82 -16.83
CA LEU A 422 12.99 34.04 -15.60
C LEU A 422 14.31 33.46 -15.09
N LEU A 423 15.17 32.94 -15.97
CA LEU A 423 16.49 32.43 -15.60
C LEU A 423 17.41 33.53 -15.03
N ALA A 424 17.36 34.74 -15.61
CA ALA A 424 18.12 35.88 -15.10
C ALA A 424 17.64 36.30 -13.70
N ALA A 425 16.33 36.28 -13.45
CA ALA A 425 15.77 36.59 -12.14
C ALA A 425 16.19 35.57 -11.06
N VAL A 426 16.17 34.27 -11.38
CA VAL A 426 16.64 33.21 -10.49
C VAL A 426 18.14 33.35 -10.19
N LEU A 427 18.95 33.68 -11.20
CA LEU A 427 20.39 33.89 -11.01
C LEU A 427 20.69 35.08 -10.07
N ILE A 428 19.95 36.19 -10.22
CA ILE A 428 20.09 37.35 -9.33
C ILE A 428 19.71 36.98 -7.88
N LEU A 429 18.64 36.21 -7.70
CA LEU A 429 18.21 35.74 -6.38
C LEU A 429 19.29 34.86 -5.71
N LEU A 430 19.91 33.94 -6.45
CA LEU A 430 20.98 33.08 -5.96
C LEU A 430 22.22 33.89 -5.55
N ILE A 431 22.61 34.90 -6.34
CA ILE A 431 23.73 35.79 -6.01
C ILE A 431 23.42 36.59 -4.74
N ALA A 432 22.19 37.07 -4.56
CA ALA A 432 21.77 37.79 -3.36
C ALA A 432 21.82 36.89 -2.10
N LEU A 433 21.35 35.64 -2.20
CA LEU A 433 21.41 34.65 -1.12
C LEU A 433 22.86 34.30 -0.75
N ALA A 434 23.73 34.11 -1.75
CA ALA A 434 25.15 33.87 -1.51
C ALA A 434 25.83 35.06 -0.81
N ALA A 435 25.51 36.30 -1.21
CA ALA A 435 26.04 37.49 -0.55
C ALA A 435 25.56 37.63 0.91
N LEU A 436 24.30 37.29 1.18
CA LEU A 436 23.73 37.25 2.53
C LEU A 436 24.41 36.18 3.40
N ALA A 437 24.62 34.97 2.87
CA ALA A 437 25.30 33.89 3.57
C ALA A 437 26.78 34.23 3.89
N ILE A 438 27.48 34.90 2.96
CA ILE A 438 28.85 35.36 3.22
C ILE A 438 28.87 36.44 4.30
N ARG A 439 27.91 37.36 4.31
CA ARG A 439 27.80 38.40 5.35
C ARG A 439 27.52 37.81 6.73
N THR A 440 26.61 36.84 6.85
CA THR A 440 26.31 36.17 8.13
C THR A 440 27.49 35.34 8.62
N SER A 441 28.21 34.65 7.74
CA SER A 441 29.42 33.88 8.12
C SER A 441 30.54 34.75 8.69
N LYS A 442 30.70 35.99 8.19
CA LYS A 442 31.72 36.94 8.67
C LYS A 442 31.36 37.58 10.01
N ALA A 443 30.07 37.65 10.37
CA ALA A 443 29.60 38.21 11.65
C ALA A 443 29.86 37.28 12.86
N ASN A 444 30.07 35.98 12.63
CA ASN A 444 30.18 34.98 13.70
C ASN A 444 31.62 34.58 14.11
N LYS A 445 32.65 35.39 13.82
CA LYS A 445 34.05 35.11 14.24
C LYS A 445 34.35 35.38 15.72
N GLY A 446 33.43 35.06 16.63
CA GLY A 446 33.52 35.44 18.04
C GLY A 446 33.02 34.37 19.02
N TYR A 447 33.26 33.08 18.78
CA TYR A 447 33.07 32.08 19.83
C TYR A 447 34.44 31.64 20.39
N ARG A 448 34.69 32.05 21.64
CA ARG A 448 35.84 31.64 22.44
C ARG A 448 35.42 30.39 23.22
N ALA A 449 36.09 29.25 23.00
CA ALA A 449 35.80 28.02 23.71
C ALA A 449 36.04 28.19 25.22
N ILE A 450 35.07 27.79 26.04
CA ILE A 450 35.19 27.72 27.50
C ILE A 450 35.94 26.43 27.86
N PRO A 451 36.93 26.44 28.77
CA PRO A 451 37.63 25.22 29.16
C PRO A 451 36.71 24.28 29.93
N ALA A 452 36.83 22.98 29.64
CA ALA A 452 36.10 21.92 30.33
C ALA A 452 36.43 21.91 31.83
N MET A 453 35.41 22.06 32.69
CA MET A 453 35.52 21.74 34.11
C MET A 453 35.41 20.23 34.29
N THR A 454 36.50 19.64 34.78
CA THR A 454 36.55 18.31 35.38
C THR A 454 35.81 18.32 36.73
N GLY A 455 34.83 17.43 36.93
CA GLY A 455 34.41 17.01 38.27
C GLY A 455 32.95 16.62 38.44
N GLY A 456 32.71 15.36 38.85
CA GLY A 456 31.53 14.92 39.61
C GLY A 456 30.58 13.97 38.89
N ALA A 457 30.52 12.73 39.35
CA ALA A 457 29.51 11.75 38.94
C ALA A 457 28.09 12.20 39.37
N PRO A 458 27.04 11.95 38.56
CA PRO A 458 25.68 12.32 38.93
C PRO A 458 25.10 11.37 40.00
N PRO A 459 24.20 11.87 40.89
CA PRO A 459 23.58 11.06 41.93
C PRO A 459 22.56 10.06 41.36
N ARG A 460 22.49 8.88 41.99
CA ARG A 460 21.52 7.81 41.70
C ARG A 460 20.08 8.34 41.79
N PHE A 461 19.28 8.05 40.77
CA PHE A 461 17.82 8.15 40.83
C PHE A 461 17.26 7.04 41.74
N VAL A 462 16.35 7.44 42.63
CA VAL A 462 15.57 6.55 43.51
C VAL A 462 14.33 6.10 42.74
N ASP A 463 14.05 4.80 42.80
CA ASP A 463 12.95 4.09 42.15
C ASP A 463 11.61 4.37 42.87
N PRO A 464 10.51 4.76 42.20
CA PRO A 464 9.26 5.11 42.87
C PRO A 464 8.33 3.93 43.23
N TYR A 465 8.77 2.67 43.15
CA TYR A 465 7.91 1.50 43.37
C TYR A 465 8.22 0.66 44.63
N GLU A 466 8.89 1.21 45.62
CA GLU A 466 8.88 0.65 46.99
C GLU A 466 7.87 1.38 47.89
N SER A 467 6.61 0.93 47.84
CA SER A 467 5.74 0.72 49.02
C SER A 467 4.41 0.09 48.60
#